data_AF-A0A6A6F9M6-F1
#
_entry.id   AF-A0A6A6F9M6-F1
#
_cell.length_a   1.000
_cell.length_b   1.000
_cell.length_c   1.000
_cell.angle_alpha   90.00
_cell.angle_beta   90.00
_cell.angle_gamma   90.00
#
_symmetry.space_group_name_H-M   'P 1'
#
loop_
_entity.id
_entity.type
_entity.pdbx_description
1 polymer ?
#
loop_
_entity_poly.entity_id
_entity_poly.type
_entity_poly.pdbx_seq_one_letter_code
_entity_poly.pdbx_strand_id
1 'polypeptide(L)'
;DGDFIKDIEVNDLRNRYTLTKGSTQKMIKEETGADVTTRGNYYPDKSMATAANPPLYLHVTSTTKDGLEQAVKKIEELMQQELPNLIDERRFRRREEPREQPDRDHLGRRKWPEKRIPIDLEPIPGFNLRAQVVGSGGSYVKHIQQETRCRVQIKGRGSGFMEHDTGRESDEQMYLHVAGPEQTMVDTAEEMCKSLLESVRQQY
;
A
#
# COMPACT_ATOMS: atom_id res chain seq x y z
N ASP A 1 -36.25 -47.79 -13.57
CA ASP A 1 -36.10 -46.32 -13.68
C ASP A 1 -34.62 -45.99 -13.73
N GLY A 2 -34.18 -45.40 -14.83
CA GLY A 2 -32.78 -45.01 -15.02
C GLY A 2 -32.56 -43.59 -14.50
N ASP A 3 -31.34 -43.31 -14.05
CA ASP A 3 -30.96 -41.97 -13.64
C ASP A 3 -31.01 -41.01 -14.85
N PHE A 4 -31.47 -39.79 -14.60
CA PHE A 4 -31.41 -38.69 -15.55
C PHE A 4 -29.99 -38.11 -15.54
N ILE A 5 -29.42 -37.87 -16.72
CA ILE A 5 -28.02 -37.50 -16.88
C ILE A 5 -27.87 -36.25 -17.73
N LYS A 6 -26.97 -35.34 -17.33
CA LYS A 6 -26.56 -34.20 -18.14
C LYS A 6 -25.06 -33.93 -17.98
N ASP A 7 -24.37 -33.75 -19.10
CA ASP A 7 -22.98 -33.29 -19.14
C ASP A 7 -22.94 -31.79 -19.44
N ILE A 8 -22.15 -31.05 -18.64
CA ILE A 8 -21.95 -29.60 -18.75
C ILE A 8 -20.46 -29.32 -18.89
N GLU A 9 -20.04 -28.84 -20.05
CA GLU A 9 -18.65 -28.49 -20.30
C GLU A 9 -18.24 -27.24 -19.52
N VAL A 10 -17.07 -27.26 -18.87
CA VAL A 10 -16.56 -26.17 -18.02
C VAL A 10 -15.12 -25.77 -18.35
N ASN A 11 -14.53 -26.31 -19.42
CA ASN A 11 -13.11 -26.12 -19.77
C ASN A 11 -12.73 -24.63 -19.92
N ASP A 12 -13.56 -23.87 -20.63
CA ASP A 12 -13.27 -22.48 -21.02
C ASP A 12 -13.71 -21.45 -19.97
N LEU A 13 -14.26 -21.91 -18.84
CA LEU A 13 -14.75 -21.03 -17.78
C LEU A 13 -13.60 -20.48 -16.93
N ARG A 14 -13.65 -19.16 -16.68
CA ARG A 14 -12.73 -18.49 -15.76
C ARG A 14 -12.82 -19.06 -14.34
N ASN A 15 -14.03 -19.46 -13.92
CA ASN A 15 -14.33 -19.98 -12.60
C ASN A 15 -14.43 -21.51 -12.53
N ARG A 16 -13.88 -22.23 -13.52
CA ARG A 16 -13.85 -23.70 -13.56
C ARG A 16 -13.42 -24.34 -12.23
N TYR A 17 -12.41 -23.77 -11.56
CA TYR A 17 -11.90 -24.31 -10.29
C TYR A 17 -12.96 -24.29 -9.19
N THR A 18 -13.82 -23.27 -9.15
CA THR A 18 -14.93 -23.17 -8.20
C THR A 18 -15.97 -24.27 -8.47
N LEU A 19 -16.29 -24.51 -9.73
CA LEU A 19 -17.28 -25.51 -10.17
C LEU A 19 -16.80 -26.95 -9.95
N THR A 20 -15.50 -27.21 -10.12
CA THR A 20 -14.92 -28.55 -9.93
C THR A 20 -14.52 -28.85 -8.49
N LYS A 21 -14.68 -27.90 -7.56
CA LYS A 21 -14.31 -28.08 -6.15
C LYS A 21 -15.35 -28.95 -5.44
N GLY A 22 -14.87 -29.94 -4.69
CA GLY A 22 -15.75 -30.88 -3.98
C GLY A 22 -16.76 -30.20 -3.02
N SER A 23 -16.42 -29.06 -2.43
CA SER A 23 -17.36 -28.30 -1.59
C SER A 23 -18.57 -27.78 -2.38
N THR A 24 -18.35 -27.31 -3.61
CA THR A 24 -19.40 -26.79 -4.48
C THR A 24 -20.30 -27.93 -4.96
N GLN A 25 -19.71 -29.05 -5.34
CA GLN A 25 -20.44 -30.25 -5.76
C GLN A 25 -21.28 -30.82 -4.63
N LYS A 26 -20.74 -30.84 -3.40
CA LYS A 26 -21.49 -31.25 -2.20
C LYS A 26 -22.68 -30.33 -1.94
N MET A 27 -22.50 -29.02 -2.05
CA MET A 27 -23.59 -28.05 -1.90
C MET A 27 -24.69 -28.27 -2.95
N ILE A 28 -24.33 -28.47 -4.22
CA ILE A 28 -25.32 -28.76 -5.27
C ILE A 28 -26.09 -30.06 -4.94
N LYS A 29 -25.39 -31.10 -4.48
CA LYS A 29 -26.03 -32.36 -4.06
C LYS A 29 -26.97 -32.18 -2.88
N GLU A 30 -26.57 -31.42 -1.86
CA GLU A 30 -27.39 -31.14 -0.68
C GLU A 30 -28.65 -30.33 -1.02
N GLU A 31 -28.56 -29.40 -1.97
CA GLU A 31 -29.69 -28.56 -2.37
C GLU A 31 -30.65 -29.22 -3.37
N THR A 32 -30.12 -30.03 -4.30
CA THR A 32 -30.90 -30.53 -5.46
C THR A 32 -31.10 -32.04 -5.45
N GLY A 33 -30.38 -32.76 -4.60
CA GLY A 33 -30.35 -34.24 -4.58
C GLY A 33 -29.61 -34.87 -5.76
N ALA A 34 -29.07 -34.08 -6.70
CA ALA A 34 -28.31 -34.58 -7.85
C ALA A 34 -26.83 -34.78 -7.49
N ASP A 35 -26.25 -35.87 -7.99
CA ASP A 35 -24.83 -36.14 -7.90
C ASP A 35 -24.06 -35.42 -9.02
N VAL A 36 -22.99 -34.71 -8.65
CA VAL A 36 -22.13 -33.97 -9.59
C VAL A 36 -20.71 -34.51 -9.50
N THR A 37 -20.14 -34.93 -10.62
CA THR A 37 -18.76 -35.42 -10.69
C THR A 37 -17.98 -34.71 -11.79
N THR A 38 -16.71 -34.39 -11.55
CA THR A 38 -15.82 -33.82 -12.57
C THR A 38 -15.24 -34.93 -13.44
N ARG A 39 -15.31 -34.78 -14.77
CA ARG A 39 -14.73 -35.71 -15.75
C ARG A 39 -14.03 -34.97 -16.90
N GLY A 40 -13.25 -35.69 -17.69
CA GLY A 40 -12.45 -35.12 -18.77
C GLY A 40 -11.17 -34.43 -18.29
N ASN A 41 -10.44 -33.83 -19.23
CA ASN A 41 -9.16 -33.17 -18.98
C ASN A 41 -9.23 -31.67 -19.27
N TYR A 42 -8.53 -30.86 -18.48
CA TYR A 42 -8.38 -29.45 -18.78
C TYR A 42 -7.39 -29.24 -19.94
N TYR A 43 -7.82 -28.49 -20.96
CA TYR A 43 -6.98 -28.09 -22.08
C TYR A 43 -6.92 -26.57 -22.17
N PRO A 44 -5.72 -25.95 -22.08
CA PRO A 44 -5.54 -24.53 -22.32
C PRO A 44 -5.95 -24.10 -23.73
N ASP A 45 -5.68 -24.95 -24.72
CA ASP A 45 -6.22 -24.85 -26.07
C ASP A 45 -7.14 -26.05 -26.31
N LYS A 46 -8.45 -25.77 -26.36
CA LYS A 46 -9.51 -26.77 -26.47
C LYS A 46 -9.44 -27.59 -27.75
N SER A 47 -8.77 -27.11 -28.80
CA SER A 47 -8.60 -27.86 -30.05
C SER A 47 -7.81 -29.17 -29.89
N MET A 48 -7.06 -29.32 -28.78
CA MET A 48 -6.34 -30.54 -28.43
C MET A 48 -7.23 -31.68 -27.91
N ALA A 49 -8.50 -31.41 -27.59
CA ALA A 49 -9.40 -32.42 -27.05
C ALA A 49 -9.82 -33.45 -28.12
N THR A 50 -10.04 -34.69 -27.70
CA THR A 50 -10.47 -35.80 -28.59
C THR A 50 -11.65 -36.54 -27.98
N ALA A 51 -12.34 -37.37 -28.77
CA ALA A 51 -13.44 -38.20 -28.26
C ALA A 51 -13.00 -39.15 -27.12
N ALA A 52 -11.76 -39.66 -27.16
CA ALA A 52 -11.20 -40.51 -26.11
C ALA A 52 -10.77 -39.71 -24.87
N ASN A 53 -10.37 -38.45 -25.05
CA ASN A 53 -9.94 -37.56 -23.98
C ASN A 53 -10.72 -36.23 -24.08
N PRO A 54 -12.00 -36.22 -23.66
CA PRO A 54 -12.87 -35.06 -23.80
C PRO A 54 -12.39 -33.88 -22.94
N PRO A 55 -12.78 -32.64 -23.31
CA PRO A 55 -12.47 -31.46 -22.50
C PRO A 55 -13.16 -31.53 -21.15
N LEU A 56 -12.69 -30.76 -20.17
CA LEU A 56 -13.20 -30.77 -18.80
C LEU A 56 -14.71 -30.47 -18.74
N TYR A 57 -15.47 -31.34 -18.08
CA TYR A 57 -16.92 -31.21 -17.91
C TYR A 57 -17.39 -31.73 -16.54
N LEU A 58 -18.56 -31.26 -16.12
CA LEU A 58 -19.30 -31.80 -14.98
C LEU A 58 -20.33 -32.80 -15.50
N HIS A 59 -20.31 -34.00 -14.94
CA HIS A 59 -21.29 -35.05 -15.16
C HIS A 59 -22.30 -35.04 -14.01
N VAL A 60 -23.55 -34.68 -14.33
CA VAL A 60 -24.64 -34.54 -13.37
C VAL A 60 -25.61 -35.71 -13.54
N THR A 61 -25.90 -36.41 -12.45
CA THR A 61 -26.82 -37.56 -12.42
C THR A 61 -27.86 -37.37 -11.33
N SER A 62 -29.13 -37.64 -11.60
CA SER A 62 -30.20 -37.57 -10.60
C SER A 62 -31.22 -38.67 -10.81
N THR A 63 -31.84 -39.13 -9.73
CA THR A 63 -32.96 -40.09 -9.78
C THR A 63 -34.26 -39.45 -10.22
N THR A 64 -34.35 -38.12 -10.20
CA THR A 64 -35.54 -37.36 -10.62
C THR A 64 -35.20 -36.33 -11.70
N LYS A 65 -36.14 -36.09 -12.61
CA LYS A 65 -35.98 -35.07 -13.66
C LYS A 65 -35.89 -33.66 -13.06
N ASP A 66 -36.69 -33.39 -12.03
CA ASP A 66 -36.70 -32.10 -11.31
C ASP A 66 -35.36 -31.84 -10.61
N GLY A 67 -34.79 -32.83 -9.92
CA GLY A 67 -33.47 -32.71 -9.30
C GLY A 67 -32.36 -32.43 -10.32
N LEU A 68 -32.41 -33.06 -11.50
CA LEU A 68 -31.48 -32.76 -12.59
C LEU A 68 -31.64 -31.32 -13.09
N GLU A 69 -32.87 -30.87 -13.36
CA GLU A 69 -33.14 -29.52 -13.87
C GLU A 69 -32.69 -28.44 -12.88
N GLN A 70 -32.94 -28.63 -11.58
CA GLN A 70 -32.47 -27.71 -10.54
C GLN A 70 -30.94 -27.68 -10.45
N ALA A 71 -30.27 -28.84 -10.53
CA ALA A 71 -28.82 -28.92 -10.52
C ALA A 71 -28.18 -28.23 -11.73
N VAL A 72 -28.74 -28.45 -12.93
CA VAL A 72 -28.29 -27.79 -14.16
C VAL A 72 -28.43 -26.28 -14.02
N LYS A 73 -29.59 -25.79 -13.58
CA LYS A 73 -29.84 -24.35 -13.36
C LYS A 73 -28.85 -23.76 -12.36
N LYS A 74 -28.61 -24.43 -11.24
CA LYS A 74 -27.65 -23.97 -10.22
C LYS A 74 -26.22 -23.90 -10.77
N ILE A 75 -25.82 -24.90 -11.56
CA ILE A 75 -24.50 -24.89 -12.22
C ILE A 75 -24.41 -23.72 -13.19
N GLU A 76 -25.44 -23.49 -14.02
CA GLU A 76 -25.48 -22.36 -14.95
C GLU A 76 -25.38 -21.00 -14.24
N GLU A 77 -26.07 -20.83 -13.11
CA GLU A 77 -25.96 -19.63 -12.27
C GLU A 77 -24.53 -19.45 -11.74
N LEU A 78 -23.91 -20.53 -11.25
CA LEU A 78 -22.53 -20.50 -10.80
C LEU A 78 -21.54 -20.25 -11.94
N MET A 79 -21.80 -20.71 -13.16
CA MET A 79 -20.97 -20.42 -14.34
C MET A 79 -20.97 -18.93 -14.68
N GLN A 80 -22.08 -18.23 -14.43
CA GLN A 80 -22.22 -16.78 -14.67
C GLN A 80 -21.70 -15.92 -13.53
N GLN A 81 -21.44 -16.51 -12.34
CA GLN A 81 -20.95 -15.76 -11.20
C GLN A 81 -19.56 -15.18 -11.51
N GLU A 82 -19.46 -13.85 -11.55
CA GLU A 82 -18.19 -13.15 -11.72
C GLU A 82 -17.25 -13.51 -10.58
N LEU A 83 -16.10 -14.09 -10.94
CA LEU A 83 -14.99 -14.14 -9.99
C LEU A 83 -14.46 -12.72 -9.81
N PRO A 84 -14.20 -12.30 -8.55
CA PRO A 84 -13.36 -11.13 -8.31
C PRO A 84 -12.08 -11.26 -9.13
N ASN A 85 -11.57 -10.15 -9.66
CA ASN A 85 -10.28 -10.13 -10.35
C ASN A 85 -9.25 -10.90 -9.51
N LEU A 86 -8.84 -12.09 -9.99
CA LEU A 86 -7.78 -12.90 -9.36
C LEU A 86 -6.41 -12.23 -9.49
N ILE A 87 -6.34 -11.20 -10.34
CA ILE A 87 -5.33 -10.17 -10.25
C ILE A 87 -5.57 -9.47 -8.91
N ASP A 88 -4.74 -9.79 -7.92
CA ASP A 88 -4.63 -8.97 -6.72
C ASP A 88 -4.25 -7.56 -7.20
N GLU A 89 -5.24 -6.70 -7.36
CA GLU A 89 -5.05 -5.30 -7.77
C GLU A 89 -4.09 -4.60 -6.80
N ARG A 90 -3.87 -5.11 -5.58
CA ARG A 90 -2.80 -4.61 -4.70
C ARG A 90 -1.39 -4.78 -5.27
N ARG A 91 -1.17 -5.73 -6.18
CA ARG A 91 0.10 -5.90 -6.91
C ARG A 91 0.27 -4.89 -8.05
N PHE A 92 -0.82 -4.40 -8.64
CA PHE A 92 -0.81 -3.44 -9.76
C PHE A 92 -1.14 -1.99 -9.36
N ARG A 93 -1.94 -1.75 -8.32
CA ARG A 93 -2.17 -0.43 -7.68
C ARG A 93 -0.89 0.18 -7.11
N ARG A 94 0.16 -0.61 -6.89
CA ARG A 94 1.47 -0.05 -6.54
C ARG A 94 2.13 0.69 -7.72
N ARG A 95 1.63 0.54 -8.95
CA ARG A 95 2.29 1.07 -10.15
C ARG A 95 1.53 2.20 -10.86
N GLU A 96 0.24 2.40 -10.58
CA GLU A 96 -0.57 3.43 -11.28
C GLU A 96 -1.24 4.47 -10.38
N GLU A 97 -1.27 4.30 -9.05
CA GLU A 97 -1.37 5.50 -8.20
C GLU A 97 0.00 6.17 -8.23
N PRO A 98 0.14 7.46 -8.56
CA PRO A 98 1.31 8.21 -8.16
C PRO A 98 1.24 8.31 -6.64
N ARG A 99 1.62 7.22 -5.94
CA ARG A 99 2.34 7.38 -4.69
C ARG A 99 3.51 8.24 -5.12
N GLU A 100 3.52 9.50 -4.69
CA GLU A 100 4.74 10.27 -4.63
C GLU A 100 5.78 9.29 -4.11
N GLN A 101 6.65 8.80 -5.00
CA GLN A 101 7.75 7.96 -4.57
C GLN A 101 8.40 8.83 -3.51
N PRO A 102 8.51 8.40 -2.23
CA PRO A 102 9.12 9.25 -1.24
C PRO A 102 10.47 9.59 -1.84
N ASP A 103 10.66 10.87 -2.15
CA ASP A 103 11.82 11.37 -2.86
C ASP A 103 13.02 10.65 -2.25
N ARG A 104 13.86 10.03 -3.07
CA ARG A 104 15.05 9.40 -2.53
C ARG A 104 16.17 10.41 -2.63
N ASP A 105 16.93 10.58 -1.56
CA ASP A 105 18.14 11.40 -1.65
C ASP A 105 19.16 10.75 -2.61
N HIS A 106 20.25 11.46 -2.90
CA HIS A 106 21.37 11.02 -3.73
C HIS A 106 22.05 9.73 -3.22
N LEU A 107 21.70 9.27 -2.01
CA LEU A 107 22.18 8.05 -1.37
C LEU A 107 21.10 6.95 -1.30
N GLY A 108 19.93 7.16 -1.94
CA GLY A 108 18.84 6.20 -2.01
C GLY A 108 18.02 6.06 -0.72
N ARG A 109 18.22 6.94 0.27
CA ARG A 109 17.46 6.94 1.54
C ARG A 109 16.13 7.64 1.35
N ARG A 110 15.14 7.28 2.18
CA ARG A 110 13.84 7.95 2.24
C ARG A 110 14.05 9.42 2.60
N LYS A 111 13.78 10.36 1.70
CA LYS A 111 13.76 11.80 2.00
C LYS A 111 12.58 12.05 2.91
N TRP A 112 12.88 12.63 4.06
CA TRP A 112 11.88 13.16 4.96
C TRP A 112 11.43 14.52 4.45
N PRO A 113 10.14 14.88 4.56
CA PRO A 113 9.72 16.27 4.40
C PRO A 113 10.60 17.15 5.29
N GLU A 114 11.03 18.27 4.72
CA GLU A 114 11.90 19.22 5.39
C GLU A 114 11.40 20.65 5.23
N LYS A 115 11.67 21.47 6.23
CA LYS A 115 11.45 22.92 6.20
C LYS A 115 12.70 23.64 6.70
N ARG A 116 13.00 24.77 6.08
CA ARG A 116 14.07 25.69 6.47
C ARG A 116 13.42 26.98 6.98
N ILE A 117 13.63 27.30 8.24
CA ILE A 117 13.11 28.51 8.87
C ILE A 117 14.29 29.49 9.00
N PRO A 118 14.33 30.58 8.21
CA PRO A 118 15.43 31.53 8.26
C PRO A 118 15.46 32.25 9.62
N ILE A 119 16.67 32.55 10.10
CA ILE A 119 16.87 33.37 11.29
C ILE A 119 17.26 34.78 10.81
N ASP A 120 16.25 35.63 10.66
CA ASP A 120 16.39 37.01 10.19
C ASP A 120 16.83 37.96 11.32
N LEU A 121 17.83 37.55 12.11
CA LEU A 121 18.44 38.34 13.17
C LEU A 121 19.90 38.58 12.81
N GLU A 122 20.32 39.86 12.87
CA GLU A 122 21.72 40.21 12.61
C GLU A 122 22.60 39.82 13.81
N PRO A 123 23.78 39.25 13.59
CA PRO A 123 24.71 38.99 14.70
C PRO A 123 25.20 40.31 15.31
N ILE A 124 24.84 40.57 16.57
CA ILE A 124 25.35 41.71 17.35
C ILE A 124 26.58 41.27 18.17
N PRO A 125 27.66 42.08 18.25
CA PRO A 125 28.78 41.81 19.15
C PRO A 125 28.31 41.57 20.59
N GLY A 126 28.71 40.43 21.18
CA GLY A 126 28.31 40.05 22.54
C GLY A 126 26.99 39.29 22.64
N PHE A 127 26.20 39.22 21.57
CA PHE A 127 24.97 38.43 21.51
C PHE A 127 25.22 37.12 20.76
N ASN A 128 25.31 36.01 21.50
CA ASN A 128 25.46 34.69 20.89
C ASN A 128 24.10 34.17 20.41
N LEU A 129 23.70 34.58 19.21
CA LEU A 129 22.42 34.24 18.59
C LEU A 129 22.15 32.72 18.59
N ARG A 130 23.16 31.91 18.24
CA ARG A 130 23.07 30.45 18.28
C ARG A 130 22.70 29.94 19.67
N ALA A 131 23.34 30.44 20.73
CA ALA A 131 23.09 30.00 22.09
C ALA A 131 21.65 30.33 22.55
N GLN A 132 21.12 31.48 22.12
CA GLN A 132 19.75 31.89 22.44
C GLN A 132 18.71 31.02 21.71
N VAL A 133 18.96 30.69 20.44
CA VAL A 133 18.06 29.81 19.67
C VAL A 133 18.14 28.36 20.16
N VAL A 134 19.32 27.84 20.46
CA VAL A 134 19.50 26.44 20.86
C VAL A 134 19.05 26.21 22.31
N GLY A 135 19.17 27.23 23.16
CA GLY A 135 18.91 27.15 24.60
C GLY A 135 20.05 26.46 25.36
N SER A 136 20.02 26.57 26.70
CA SER A 136 21.03 25.96 27.56
C SER A 136 21.11 24.44 27.33
N GLY A 137 22.29 23.96 26.92
CA GLY A 137 22.49 22.54 26.59
C GLY A 137 21.59 22.01 25.45
N GLY A 138 21.02 22.89 24.62
CA GLY A 138 20.08 22.51 23.58
C GLY A 138 18.64 22.32 24.05
N SER A 139 18.25 22.84 25.22
CA SER A 139 16.94 22.59 25.81
C SER A 139 15.76 22.92 24.90
N TYR A 140 15.78 24.06 24.20
CA TYR A 140 14.69 24.49 23.32
C TYR A 140 14.56 23.59 22.10
N VAL A 141 15.68 23.36 21.40
CA VAL A 141 15.70 22.47 20.22
C VAL A 141 15.37 21.03 20.61
N LYS A 142 15.80 20.54 21.78
CA LYS A 142 15.44 19.21 22.30
C LYS A 142 13.96 19.09 22.61
N HIS A 143 13.35 20.12 23.20
CA HIS A 143 11.92 20.12 23.49
C HIS A 143 11.09 19.99 22.21
N ILE A 144 11.39 20.80 21.18
CA ILE A 144 10.70 20.73 19.88
C ILE A 144 10.86 19.34 19.25
N GLN A 145 12.07 18.76 19.30
CA GLN A 145 12.31 17.40 18.79
C GLN A 145 11.54 16.33 19.56
N GLN A 146 11.40 16.48 20.89
CA GLN A 146 10.67 15.53 21.73
C GLN A 146 9.15 15.56 21.46
N GLU A 147 8.58 16.75 21.32
CA GLU A 147 7.14 16.94 21.07
C GLU A 147 6.74 16.49 19.66
N THR A 148 7.57 16.80 18.66
CA THR A 148 7.20 16.63 17.24
C THR A 148 7.79 15.37 16.62
N ARG A 149 8.74 14.71 17.29
CA ARG A 149 9.55 13.60 16.74
C ARG A 149 10.31 13.96 15.45
N CYS A 150 10.40 15.25 15.13
CA CYS A 150 11.22 15.74 14.04
C CYS A 150 12.66 15.91 14.51
N ARG A 151 13.60 15.89 13.56
CA ARG A 151 14.98 16.32 13.77
C ARG A 151 15.05 17.82 13.53
N VAL A 152 15.57 18.57 14.50
CA VAL A 152 15.71 20.03 14.41
C VAL A 152 17.18 20.38 14.61
N GLN A 153 17.77 21.10 13.66
CA GLN A 153 19.18 21.48 13.68
C GLN A 153 19.36 22.93 13.24
N ILE A 154 20.28 23.64 13.89
CA ILE A 154 20.70 24.97 13.43
C ILE A 154 21.83 24.83 12.42
N LYS A 155 21.66 25.42 11.23
CA LYS A 155 22.59 25.36 10.09
C LYS A 155 22.86 26.77 9.56
N GLY A 156 23.79 26.89 8.60
CA GLY A 156 24.21 28.19 8.07
C GLY A 156 25.44 28.77 8.77
N ARG A 157 25.89 29.91 8.27
CA ARG A 157 27.08 30.63 8.73
C ARG A 157 26.96 31.02 10.20
N GLY A 158 27.98 30.66 10.98
CA GLY A 158 28.08 30.93 12.41
C GLY A 158 27.27 29.98 13.29
N SER A 159 26.69 28.90 12.74
CA SER A 159 25.87 27.96 13.49
C SER A 159 26.67 26.88 14.23
N GLY A 160 27.95 26.69 13.90
CA GLY A 160 28.78 25.58 14.38
C GLY A 160 28.47 24.24 13.71
N PHE A 161 27.58 24.19 12.73
CA PHE A 161 27.21 22.95 12.03
C PHE A 161 28.03 22.77 10.76
N MET A 162 28.92 21.79 10.76
CA MET A 162 29.70 21.42 9.58
C MET A 162 28.90 20.48 8.68
N GLU A 163 28.78 20.82 7.40
CA GLU A 163 28.19 19.94 6.40
C GLU A 163 29.10 18.73 6.17
N HIS A 164 28.49 17.55 6.05
CA HIS A 164 29.23 16.29 5.92
C HIS A 164 30.09 16.23 4.64
N ASP A 165 29.63 16.87 3.58
CA ASP A 165 30.26 16.76 2.26
C ASP A 165 31.43 17.74 2.07
N THR A 166 31.33 18.94 2.66
CA THR A 166 32.33 20.00 2.52
C THR A 166 33.25 20.12 3.74
N GLY A 167 32.84 19.57 4.88
CA GLY A 167 33.54 19.72 6.16
C GLY A 167 33.58 21.16 6.67
N ARG A 168 32.76 22.05 6.10
CA ARG A 168 32.68 23.47 6.45
C ARG A 168 31.23 23.82 6.80
N GLU A 169 31.05 24.94 7.48
CA GLU A 169 29.71 25.51 7.63
C GLU A 169 29.17 25.94 6.27
N SER A 170 27.85 25.95 6.14
CA SER A 170 27.19 26.47 4.95
C SER A 170 27.39 27.99 4.84
N ASP A 171 27.60 28.49 3.62
CA ASP A 171 27.68 29.92 3.35
C ASP A 171 26.31 30.62 3.44
N GLU A 172 25.22 29.84 3.51
CA GLU A 172 23.86 30.34 3.72
C GLU A 172 23.72 31.07 5.07
N GLN A 173 22.79 32.04 5.15
CA GLN A 173 22.44 32.69 6.42
C GLN A 173 21.93 31.66 7.43
N MET A 174 22.13 31.91 8.73
CA MET A 174 21.71 30.98 9.78
C MET A 174 20.22 30.65 9.71
N TYR A 175 19.87 29.37 9.85
CA TYR A 175 18.49 28.89 9.78
C TYR A 175 18.27 27.66 10.66
N LEU A 176 17.02 27.40 11.03
CA LEU A 176 16.58 26.13 11.62
C LEU A 176 16.13 25.18 10.52
N HIS A 177 16.77 24.01 10.45
CA HIS A 177 16.41 22.90 9.59
C HIS A 177 15.56 21.91 10.37
N VAL A 178 14.34 21.66 9.91
CA VAL A 178 13.41 20.70 10.48
C VAL A 178 13.19 19.59 9.45
N ALA A 179 13.36 18.33 9.85
CA ALA A 179 13.05 17.18 9.00
C ALA A 179 12.44 16.03 9.81
N GLY A 180 11.38 15.42 9.30
CA GLY A 180 10.65 14.38 10.04
C GLY A 180 9.88 13.41 9.15
N PRO A 181 9.40 12.27 9.68
CA PRO A 181 8.76 11.23 8.87
C PRO A 181 7.36 11.61 8.34
N GLU A 182 6.69 12.58 8.97
CA GLU A 182 5.31 13.00 8.70
C GLU A 182 5.25 14.52 8.47
N GLN A 183 4.56 14.96 7.41
CA GLN A 183 4.46 16.38 7.06
C GLN A 183 3.76 17.20 8.15
N THR A 184 2.71 16.65 8.76
CA THR A 184 1.96 17.28 9.86
C THR A 184 2.87 17.61 11.05
N MET A 185 3.78 16.71 11.39
CA MET A 185 4.74 16.93 12.47
C MET A 185 5.80 17.97 12.12
N VAL A 186 6.21 18.03 10.85
CA VAL A 186 7.13 19.06 10.34
C VAL A 186 6.48 20.44 10.38
N ASP A 187 5.18 20.54 10.06
CA ASP A 187 4.42 21.78 10.13
C ASP A 187 4.28 22.27 11.59
N THR A 188 3.92 21.39 12.52
CA THR A 188 3.89 21.72 13.95
C THR A 188 5.27 22.14 14.47
N ALA A 189 6.34 21.45 14.06
CA ALA A 189 7.71 21.81 14.43
C ALA A 189 8.13 23.16 13.86
N GLU A 190 7.68 23.51 12.65
CA GLU A 190 7.91 24.83 12.06
C GLU A 190 7.25 25.93 12.89
N GLU A 191 6.00 25.75 13.30
CA GLU A 191 5.28 26.71 14.15
C GLU A 191 5.98 26.91 15.49
N MET A 192 6.42 25.82 16.13
CA MET A 192 7.22 25.89 17.36
C MET A 192 8.54 26.63 17.17
N CYS A 193 9.23 26.40 16.04
CA CYS A 193 10.47 27.11 15.71
C CYS A 193 10.22 28.61 15.50
N LYS A 194 9.15 28.99 14.81
CA LYS A 194 8.77 30.40 14.62
C LYS A 194 8.47 31.10 15.94
N SER A 195 7.69 30.46 16.82
CA SER A 195 7.38 31.00 18.15
C SER A 195 8.63 31.17 19.03
N LEU A 196 9.58 30.24 18.93
CA LEU A 196 10.89 30.36 19.58
C LEU A 196 11.68 31.56 19.05
N LEU A 197 11.75 31.73 17.72
CA LEU A 197 12.46 32.86 17.11
C LEU A 197 11.83 34.21 17.45
N GLU A 198 10.50 34.29 17.53
CA GLU A 198 9.80 35.48 18.01
C GLU A 198 10.18 35.81 19.45
N SER A 199 10.22 34.80 20.33
CA SER A 199 10.63 34.96 21.73
C SER A 199 12.09 35.43 21.85
N VAL A 200 12.99 34.88 21.04
CA VAL A 200 14.40 35.30 20.99
C VAL A 200 14.50 36.74 20.47
N ARG A 201 13.70 37.11 19.46
CA ARG A 201 13.66 38.48 18.91
C ARG A 201 13.18 39.52 19.92
N GLN A 202 12.35 39.15 20.89
CA GLN A 202 11.96 40.05 21.98
C GLN A 202 13.07 40.27 23.03
N GLN A 203 14.01 39.31 23.12
CA GLN A 203 15.17 39.38 24.02
C GLN A 203 16.42 39.95 23.32
N TYR A 204 16.36 40.08 21.99
CA TYR A 204 17.34 40.68 21.10
C TYR A 204 17.22 42.21 21.13
#